data_AF-A0A4Y2AJS3-F1
#
_entry.id   AF-A0A4Y2AJS3-F1
#
_cell.length_a   1.000
_cell.length_b   1.000
_cell.length_c   1.000
_cell.angle_alpha   90.00
_cell.angle_beta   90.00
_cell.angle_gamma   90.00
#
_symmetry.space_group_name_H-M   'P 1'
#
loop_
_entity.id
_entity.type
_entity.pdbx_description
1 polymer ?
#
loop_
_entity_poly.entity_id
_entity_poly.type
_entity_poly.pdbx_seq_one_letter_code
_entity_poly.pdbx_strand_id
1 'polypeptide(L)'
;MEGRHEGRADGSCCWSFIIEEDKPCPEQATEKEKFEYDWRKQRCYTTIYQGIERKFLPLIRHTTDGKEAWNHLKCNFEPTSKARLAVLIDEFFELKFNPVEETIGIFCKRVEEKKIQVKEAGFEIPELLIALQLIRRLPVEYDHLVQTLYRLKDEEFNHREVEKQLVNEAGRIQLKQKDLNLDHTENAYTVGSFRQQELARNLLNAVEQC
;
A
#
# COMPACT_ATOMS: atom_id res chain seq x y z
N MET A 1 -16.36 -38.42 -41.65
CA MET A 1 -16.73 -37.02 -41.35
C MET A 1 -17.48 -37.07 -40.04
N GLU A 2 -16.73 -36.86 -38.93
CA GLU A 2 -16.94 -35.76 -37.95
C GLU A 2 -17.96 -36.16 -36.86
N GLY A 3 -17.75 -35.97 -35.56
CA GLY A 3 -16.64 -35.44 -34.74
C GLY A 3 -16.71 -36.18 -33.39
N ARG A 4 -15.61 -36.55 -32.74
CA ARG A 4 -14.67 -35.75 -31.92
C ARG A 4 -15.33 -35.03 -30.72
N HIS A 5 -14.75 -35.33 -29.55
CA HIS A 5 -14.85 -34.68 -28.24
C HIS A 5 -15.97 -35.13 -27.29
N GLU A 6 -15.61 -36.10 -26.44
CA GLU A 6 -15.91 -35.97 -25.01
C GLU A 6 -14.78 -36.64 -24.21
N GLY A 7 -13.72 -35.87 -23.98
CA GLY A 7 -12.66 -36.21 -23.03
C GLY A 7 -13.17 -35.92 -21.62
N ARG A 8 -13.16 -36.94 -20.75
CA ARG A 8 -13.49 -36.82 -19.32
C ARG A 8 -12.64 -35.76 -18.65
N ALA A 9 -13.28 -34.67 -18.25
CA ALA A 9 -12.79 -33.73 -17.26
C ALA A 9 -13.27 -34.20 -15.87
N ASP A 10 -12.43 -34.97 -15.18
CA ASP A 10 -12.35 -34.92 -13.72
C ASP A 10 -10.93 -34.44 -13.41
N GLY A 11 -10.79 -33.12 -13.50
CA GLY A 11 -9.55 -32.40 -13.31
C GLY A 11 -9.38 -32.04 -11.85
N SER A 12 -8.85 -32.97 -11.04
CA SER A 12 -8.12 -32.56 -9.84
C SER A 12 -6.94 -31.71 -10.30
N CYS A 13 -7.04 -30.40 -10.06
CA CYS A 13 -6.10 -29.40 -10.53
C CYS A 13 -4.71 -29.71 -9.98
N CYS A 14 -3.61 -29.51 -10.73
CA CYS A 14 -2.26 -29.68 -10.18
C CYS A 14 -2.05 -28.88 -8.87
N TRP A 15 -2.81 -27.80 -8.69
CA TRP A 15 -2.86 -27.00 -7.48
C TRP A 15 -3.45 -27.71 -6.26
N SER A 16 -4.44 -28.60 -6.40
CA SER A 16 -4.97 -29.35 -5.25
C SER A 16 -3.91 -30.28 -4.68
N PHE A 17 -3.09 -30.92 -5.51
CA PHE A 17 -1.99 -31.77 -5.04
C PHE A 17 -0.90 -30.98 -4.28
N ILE A 18 -0.67 -29.72 -4.63
CA ILE A 18 0.30 -28.84 -3.96
C ILE A 18 -0.23 -28.34 -2.60
N ILE A 19 -1.54 -28.07 -2.52
CA ILE A 19 -2.20 -27.44 -1.35
C ILE A 19 -2.76 -28.47 -0.36
N GLU A 20 -3.19 -29.65 -0.82
CA GLU A 20 -3.71 -30.70 0.06
C GLU A 20 -2.63 -31.17 1.05
N GLU A 21 -3.00 -31.20 2.34
CA GLU A 21 -2.21 -31.83 3.40
C GLU A 21 -1.74 -33.20 2.94
N ASP A 22 -0.48 -33.55 3.23
CA ASP A 22 0.12 -34.82 2.86
C ASP A 22 -0.79 -35.97 3.31
N LYS A 23 -1.65 -36.43 2.41
CA LYS A 23 -2.15 -37.78 2.43
C LYS A 23 -1.08 -38.59 1.70
N PRO A 24 -0.12 -39.19 2.43
CA PRO A 24 0.76 -40.16 1.81
C PRO A 24 -0.12 -41.20 1.11
N CYS A 25 0.38 -41.75 0.00
CA CYS A 25 -0.27 -42.88 -0.63
C CYS A 25 -0.56 -43.94 0.45
N PRO A 26 -1.81 -44.39 0.63
CA PRO A 26 -2.15 -45.31 1.72
C PRO A 26 -1.22 -46.53 1.71
N GLU A 27 -0.76 -46.99 2.88
CA GLU A 27 0.14 -48.16 2.96
C GLU A 27 -0.48 -49.42 2.31
N GLN A 28 -1.82 -49.48 2.27
CA GLN A 28 -2.63 -50.54 1.66
C GLN A 28 -3.13 -50.20 0.24
N ALA A 29 -2.58 -49.16 -0.41
CA ALA A 29 -3.01 -48.71 -1.72
C ALA A 29 -2.80 -49.79 -2.80
N THR A 30 -3.81 -49.93 -3.65
CA THR A 30 -3.75 -50.74 -4.87
C THR A 30 -2.69 -50.18 -5.83
N GLU A 31 -2.18 -51.01 -6.75
CA GLU A 31 -1.23 -50.56 -7.78
C GLU A 31 -1.77 -49.39 -8.60
N LYS A 32 -3.10 -49.37 -8.83
CA LYS A 32 -3.78 -48.28 -9.54
C LYS A 32 -3.71 -46.97 -8.77
N GLU A 33 -3.92 -46.99 -7.46
CA GLU A 33 -3.86 -45.80 -6.61
C GLU A 33 -2.43 -45.26 -6.48
N LYS A 34 -1.42 -46.16 -6.42
CA LYS A 34 0.00 -45.78 -6.46
C LYS A 34 0.36 -45.09 -7.78
N PHE A 35 -0.07 -45.68 -8.90
CA PHE A 35 0.13 -45.10 -10.23
C PHE A 35 -0.53 -43.73 -10.37
N GLU A 36 -1.77 -43.57 -9.91
CA GLU A 36 -2.46 -42.27 -9.96
C GLU A 36 -1.77 -41.21 -9.09
N TYR A 37 -1.26 -41.59 -7.92
CA TYR A 37 -0.51 -40.69 -7.05
C TYR A 37 0.79 -40.20 -7.72
N ASP A 38 1.60 -41.12 -8.25
CA ASP A 38 2.84 -40.79 -8.96
C ASP A 38 2.58 -39.97 -10.22
N TRP A 39 1.51 -40.28 -10.95
CA TRP A 39 1.09 -39.51 -12.11
C TRP A 39 0.76 -38.06 -11.74
N ARG A 40 -0.01 -37.84 -10.66
CA ARG A 40 -0.35 -36.49 -10.18
C ARG A 40 0.92 -35.73 -9.75
N LYS A 41 1.82 -36.39 -9.02
CA LYS A 41 3.12 -35.84 -8.58
C LYS A 41 3.97 -35.36 -9.76
N GLN A 42 4.16 -36.21 -10.78
CA GLN A 42 4.94 -35.90 -11.98
C GLN A 42 4.28 -34.84 -12.86
N ARG A 43 2.95 -34.87 -12.99
CA ARG A 43 2.18 -33.87 -13.74
C ARG A 43 2.31 -32.47 -13.12
N CYS A 44 2.29 -32.37 -11.79
CA CYS A 44 2.53 -31.11 -11.08
C CYS A 44 3.95 -30.59 -11.34
N TYR A 45 4.96 -31.43 -11.18
CA TYR A 45 6.35 -31.07 -11.48
C TYR A 45 6.51 -30.58 -12.93
N THR A 46 5.95 -31.30 -13.90
CA THR A 46 6.01 -30.93 -15.32
C THR A 46 5.37 -29.57 -15.58
N THR A 47 4.25 -29.29 -14.93
CA THR A 47 3.54 -28.00 -15.03
C THR A 47 4.40 -26.86 -14.48
N ILE A 48 5.04 -27.06 -13.33
CA ILE A 48 5.97 -26.08 -12.74
C ILE A 48 7.19 -25.88 -13.64
N TYR A 49 7.82 -26.97 -14.08
CA TYR A 49 9.01 -26.95 -14.93
C TYR A 49 8.77 -26.18 -16.25
N GLN A 50 7.58 -26.35 -16.85
CA GLN A 50 7.19 -25.64 -18.07
C GLN A 50 6.79 -24.18 -17.82
N GLY A 51 6.29 -23.86 -16.62
CA GLY A 51 5.80 -22.53 -16.26
C GLY A 51 6.86 -21.56 -15.75
N ILE A 52 8.01 -22.04 -15.26
CA ILE A 52 9.07 -21.17 -14.72
C ILE A 52 10.05 -20.71 -15.80
N GLU A 53 10.59 -19.50 -15.63
CA GLU A 53 11.66 -19.00 -16.51
C GLU A 53 12.91 -19.88 -16.41
N ARG A 54 13.61 -20.07 -17.54
CA ARG A 54 14.78 -20.97 -17.64
C ARG A 54 15.87 -20.69 -16.61
N LYS A 55 16.07 -19.42 -16.23
CA LYS A 55 17.08 -19.00 -15.24
C LYS A 55 16.83 -19.56 -13.83
N PHE A 56 15.59 -19.99 -13.53
CA PHE A 56 15.18 -20.51 -12.23
C PHE A 56 15.09 -22.04 -12.17
N LEU A 57 15.23 -22.73 -13.31
CA LEU A 57 15.31 -24.19 -13.36
C LEU A 57 16.38 -24.81 -12.44
N PRO A 58 17.57 -24.18 -12.23
CA PRO A 58 18.55 -24.70 -11.29
C PRO A 58 18.04 -24.87 -9.85
N LEU A 59 16.98 -24.16 -9.45
CA LEU A 59 16.40 -24.23 -8.11
C LEU A 59 15.61 -25.52 -7.85
N ILE A 60 15.09 -26.15 -8.91
CA ILE A 60 14.25 -27.36 -8.80
C ILE A 60 14.90 -28.59 -9.46
N ARG A 61 16.12 -28.47 -9.99
CA ARG A 61 16.79 -29.51 -10.79
C ARG A 61 16.97 -30.86 -10.11
N HIS A 62 16.92 -30.89 -8.78
CA HIS A 62 17.20 -32.08 -7.97
C HIS A 62 15.95 -32.86 -7.56
N THR A 63 14.77 -32.34 -7.89
CA THR A 63 13.50 -33.00 -7.57
C THR A 63 12.67 -33.23 -8.83
N THR A 64 11.82 -34.24 -8.78
CA THR A 64 10.73 -34.46 -9.75
C THR A 64 9.37 -34.48 -9.04
N ASP A 65 9.36 -34.11 -7.75
CA ASP A 65 8.17 -33.95 -6.95
C ASP A 65 7.64 -32.52 -7.15
N GLY A 66 6.39 -32.39 -7.62
CA GLY A 66 5.79 -31.09 -7.84
C GLY A 66 5.65 -30.24 -6.57
N LYS A 67 5.41 -30.86 -5.42
CA LYS A 67 5.27 -30.18 -4.12
C LYS A 67 6.62 -29.73 -3.59
N GLU A 68 7.64 -30.58 -3.69
CA GLU A 68 9.02 -30.23 -3.31
C GLU A 68 9.58 -29.13 -4.23
N ALA A 69 9.35 -29.22 -5.54
CA ALA A 69 9.71 -28.18 -6.50
C ALA A 69 9.02 -26.84 -6.18
N TRP A 70 7.72 -26.88 -5.87
CA TRP A 70 6.99 -25.70 -5.43
C TRP A 70 7.56 -25.12 -4.13
N ASN A 71 7.89 -25.96 -3.14
CA ASN A 71 8.48 -25.52 -1.88
C ASN A 71 9.87 -24.90 -2.08
N HIS A 72 10.71 -25.42 -2.97
CA HIS A 72 12.00 -24.81 -3.31
C HIS A 72 11.83 -23.43 -3.96
N LEU A 73 10.91 -23.31 -4.91
CA LEU A 73 10.59 -22.02 -5.51
C LEU A 73 10.02 -21.05 -4.47
N LYS A 74 9.08 -21.52 -3.64
CA LYS A 74 8.51 -20.75 -2.55
C LYS A 74 9.61 -20.28 -1.62
N CYS A 75 10.44 -21.13 -1.01
CA CYS A 75 11.52 -20.68 -0.14
C CYS A 75 12.52 -19.70 -0.79
N ASN A 76 12.74 -19.79 -2.10
CA ASN A 76 13.69 -18.93 -2.81
C ASN A 76 13.09 -17.57 -3.23
N PHE A 77 11.79 -17.51 -3.51
CA PHE A 77 11.07 -16.30 -3.92
C PHE A 77 10.19 -15.70 -2.82
N GLU A 78 9.90 -16.47 -1.77
CA GLU A 78 9.13 -16.02 -0.62
C GLU A 78 10.01 -15.03 0.14
N PRO A 79 9.52 -13.80 0.33
CA PRO A 79 10.40 -12.70 0.64
C PRO A 79 10.61 -12.57 2.18
N THR A 80 10.63 -13.69 2.89
CA THR A 80 10.55 -13.80 4.37
C THR A 80 11.91 -13.98 5.05
N SER A 81 13.01 -13.52 4.45
CA SER A 81 14.30 -13.55 5.14
C SER A 81 14.31 -12.53 6.27
N LYS A 82 14.92 -12.89 7.42
CA LYS A 82 15.04 -11.98 8.58
C LYS A 82 15.78 -10.68 8.21
N ALA A 83 16.73 -10.76 7.28
CA ALA A 83 17.45 -9.61 6.77
C ALA A 83 16.53 -8.65 5.98
N ARG A 84 15.66 -9.16 5.10
CA ARG A 84 14.67 -8.32 4.41
C ARG A 84 13.69 -7.69 5.41
N LEU A 85 13.20 -8.47 6.37
CA LEU A 85 12.30 -7.94 7.40
C LEU A 85 12.96 -6.81 8.20
N ALA A 86 14.21 -6.99 8.63
CA ALA A 86 14.96 -5.95 9.34
C ALA A 86 15.05 -4.65 8.53
N VAL A 87 15.46 -4.74 7.25
CA VAL A 87 15.53 -3.58 6.35
C VAL A 87 14.17 -2.89 6.21
N LEU A 88 13.08 -3.65 6.00
CA LEU A 88 11.75 -3.07 5.85
C LEU A 88 11.24 -2.38 7.13
N ILE A 89 11.56 -2.94 8.29
CA ILE A 89 11.22 -2.33 9.58
C ILE A 89 12.01 -1.04 9.81
N ASP A 90 13.32 -1.04 9.51
CA ASP A 90 14.14 0.17 9.58
C ASP A 90 13.59 1.26 8.66
N GLU A 91 13.34 0.92 7.39
CA GLU A 91 12.75 1.83 6.41
C GLU A 91 11.38 2.38 6.86
N PHE A 92 10.53 1.53 7.46
CA PHE A 92 9.22 1.95 7.97
C PHE A 92 9.35 3.05 9.03
N PHE A 93 10.24 2.88 10.01
CA PHE A 93 10.43 3.87 11.07
C PHE A 93 11.23 5.10 10.63
N GLU A 94 11.99 4.99 9.54
CA GLU A 94 12.68 6.10 8.91
C GLU A 94 11.78 6.99 8.03
N LEU A 95 10.58 6.53 7.66
CA LEU A 95 9.60 7.35 6.95
C LEU A 95 9.34 8.65 7.71
N LYS A 96 9.44 9.77 6.98
CA LYS A 96 9.20 11.12 7.50
C LYS A 96 8.40 11.88 6.46
N PHE A 97 7.40 12.60 6.92
CA PHE A 97 6.64 13.50 6.08
C PHE A 97 7.54 14.67 5.66
N ASN A 98 7.61 14.94 4.35
CA ASN A 98 8.28 16.12 3.81
C ASN A 98 7.25 17.09 3.20
N PRO A 99 6.86 18.18 3.89
CA PRO A 99 5.85 19.10 3.38
C PRO A 99 6.26 19.87 2.11
N VAL A 100 7.54 19.84 1.74
CA VAL A 100 8.06 20.46 0.51
C VAL A 100 7.90 19.53 -0.71
N GLU A 101 8.05 18.22 -0.51
CA GLU A 101 8.09 17.23 -1.58
C GLU A 101 6.78 16.48 -1.76
N GLU A 102 5.97 16.34 -0.71
CA GLU A 102 4.77 15.51 -0.73
C GLU A 102 3.60 16.12 0.05
N THR A 103 2.38 15.68 -0.27
CA THR A 103 1.18 15.99 0.50
C THR A 103 0.98 14.95 1.61
N ILE A 104 0.16 15.27 2.62
CA ILE A 104 -0.13 14.32 3.70
C ILE A 104 -0.71 13.00 3.16
N GLY A 105 -1.53 13.05 2.11
CA GLY A 105 -2.11 11.86 1.50
C GLY A 105 -1.07 10.97 0.80
N ILE A 106 -0.05 11.58 0.17
CA ILE A 106 1.08 10.83 -0.42
C ILE A 106 1.91 10.17 0.69
N PHE A 107 2.16 10.89 1.78
CA PHE A 107 2.85 10.33 2.95
C PHE A 107 2.09 9.15 3.56
N CYS A 108 0.78 9.28 3.81
CA CYS A 108 -0.05 8.18 4.31
C CYS A 108 0.01 6.95 3.39
N LYS A 109 -0.06 7.18 2.07
CA LYS A 109 0.05 6.11 1.08
C LYS A 109 1.39 5.37 1.16
N ARG A 110 2.51 6.08 1.33
CA ARG A 110 3.84 5.46 1.49
C ARG A 110 3.93 4.60 2.75
N VAL A 111 3.31 5.04 3.85
CA VAL A 111 3.22 4.26 5.09
C VAL A 111 2.41 2.99 4.87
N GLU A 112 1.27 3.06 4.17
CA GLU A 112 0.46 1.88 3.82
C GLU A 112 1.19 0.92 2.88
N GLU A 113 1.88 1.43 1.86
CA GLU A 113 2.71 0.60 0.97
C GLU A 113 3.80 -0.14 1.74
N LYS A 114 4.45 0.53 2.70
CA LYS A 114 5.47 -0.09 3.54
C LYS A 114 4.87 -1.12 4.51
N LYS A 115 3.69 -0.85 5.08
CA LYS A 115 2.92 -1.82 5.88
C LYS A 115 2.65 -3.10 5.09
N ILE A 116 2.21 -2.97 3.83
CA ILE A 116 1.95 -4.12 2.95
C ILE A 116 3.23 -4.91 2.69
N GLN A 117 4.36 -4.24 2.40
CA GLN A 117 5.64 -4.92 2.17
C GLN A 117 6.12 -5.71 3.39
N VAL A 118 5.91 -5.18 4.61
CA VAL A 118 6.24 -5.87 5.87
C VAL A 118 5.31 -7.07 6.09
N LYS A 119 4.02 -6.92 5.78
CA LYS A 119 3.04 -8.03 5.82
C LYS A 119 3.42 -9.16 4.86
N GLU A 120 3.84 -8.83 3.64
CA GLU A 120 4.37 -9.78 2.66
C GLU A 120 5.68 -10.43 3.12
N ALA A 121 6.45 -9.78 4.00
CA ALA A 121 7.62 -10.36 4.66
C ALA A 121 7.27 -11.31 5.82
N GLY A 122 5.99 -11.56 6.08
CA GLY A 122 5.51 -12.48 7.12
C GLY A 122 5.36 -11.85 8.50
N PHE A 123 5.34 -10.52 8.60
CA PHE A 123 5.13 -9.81 9.87
C PHE A 123 4.03 -8.77 9.74
N GLU A 124 3.09 -8.73 10.68
CA GLU A 124 2.04 -7.70 10.70
C GLU A 124 2.40 -6.62 11.72
N ILE A 125 2.56 -5.38 11.24
CA ILE A 125 2.84 -4.24 12.11
C ILE A 125 1.57 -3.95 12.94
N PRO A 126 1.68 -3.85 14.28
CA PRO A 126 0.56 -3.44 15.13
C PRO A 126 -0.04 -2.10 14.68
N GLU A 127 -1.37 -2.01 14.63
CA GLU A 127 -2.13 -0.81 14.23
C GLU A 127 -1.70 0.44 15.02
N LEU A 128 -1.42 0.28 16.33
CA LEU A 128 -0.88 1.34 17.17
C LEU A 128 0.41 1.94 16.61
N LEU A 129 1.35 1.11 16.14
CA LEU A 129 2.64 1.59 15.62
C LEU A 129 2.46 2.29 14.26
N ILE A 130 1.50 1.83 13.45
CA ILE A 130 1.17 2.48 12.17
C ILE A 130 0.58 3.87 12.41
N ALA A 131 -0.41 3.95 13.30
CA ALA A 131 -1.03 5.20 13.71
C ALA A 131 -0.01 6.18 14.30
N LEU A 132 0.90 5.70 15.17
CA LEU A 132 1.99 6.51 15.71
C LEU A 132 2.97 6.98 14.63
N GLN A 133 3.28 6.15 13.63
CA GLN A 133 4.17 6.52 12.53
C GLN A 133 3.59 7.65 11.68
N LEU A 134 2.28 7.67 11.46
CA LEU A 134 1.61 8.74 10.71
C LEU A 134 1.67 10.10 11.40
N ILE A 135 1.62 10.14 12.73
CA ILE A 135 1.61 11.40 13.49
C ILE A 135 2.98 11.84 13.98
N ARG A 136 4.00 10.99 13.78
CA ARG A 136 5.36 11.25 14.26
C ARG A 136 6.04 12.29 13.38
N ARG A 137 6.53 13.37 14.01
CA ARG A 137 7.31 14.45 13.37
C ARG A 137 6.56 15.17 12.25
N LEU A 138 5.25 15.34 12.42
CA LEU A 138 4.48 16.24 11.57
C LEU A 138 4.84 17.71 11.85
N PRO A 139 4.63 18.61 10.88
CA PRO A 139 4.72 20.05 11.07
C PRO A 139 3.81 20.56 12.19
N VAL A 140 4.20 21.68 12.81
CA VAL A 140 3.53 22.26 13.99
C VAL A 140 2.06 22.63 13.76
N GLU A 141 1.66 22.83 12.50
CA GLU A 141 0.28 23.07 12.10
C GLU A 141 -0.65 21.90 12.47
N TYR A 142 -0.11 20.71 12.65
CA TYR A 142 -0.85 19.51 13.04
C TYR A 142 -0.85 19.27 14.57
N ASP A 143 -0.14 20.06 15.38
CA ASP A 143 0.05 19.79 16.81
C ASP A 143 -1.29 19.65 17.57
N HIS A 144 -2.26 20.51 17.27
CA HIS A 144 -3.57 20.44 17.92
C HIS A 144 -4.32 19.15 17.58
N LEU A 145 -4.25 18.71 16.32
CA LEU A 145 -4.82 17.45 15.90
C LEU A 145 -4.13 16.29 16.63
N VAL A 146 -2.79 16.27 16.64
CA VAL A 146 -2.00 15.22 17.30
C VAL A 146 -2.37 15.10 18.78
N GLN A 147 -2.54 16.22 19.49
CA GLN A 147 -2.99 16.23 20.88
C GLN A 147 -4.41 15.66 21.07
N THR A 148 -5.29 15.88 20.09
CA THR A 148 -6.66 15.32 20.12
C THR A 148 -6.63 13.82 19.85
N LEU A 149 -5.80 13.38 18.90
CA LEU A 149 -5.62 11.97 18.57
C LEU A 149 -5.10 11.16 19.76
N TYR A 150 -4.19 11.70 20.58
CA TYR A 150 -3.72 11.03 21.80
C TYR A 150 -4.79 10.84 22.89
N ARG A 151 -5.95 11.50 22.77
CA ARG A 151 -7.07 11.35 23.72
C ARG A 151 -8.12 10.35 23.24
N LEU A 152 -7.96 9.82 22.04
CA LEU A 152 -8.80 8.74 21.55
C LEU A 152 -8.62 7.50 22.43
N LYS A 153 -9.67 6.68 22.51
CA LYS A 153 -9.54 5.37 23.15
C LYS A 153 -8.67 4.46 22.30
N ASP A 154 -8.08 3.45 22.92
CA ASP A 154 -7.19 2.51 22.24
C ASP A 154 -7.87 1.81 21.05
N GLU A 155 -9.18 1.55 21.13
CA GLU A 155 -9.93 0.92 20.03
C GLU A 155 -10.18 1.88 18.85
N GLU A 156 -10.19 3.18 19.11
CA GLU A 156 -10.42 4.23 18.12
C GLU A 156 -9.10 4.70 17.47
N PHE A 157 -7.98 4.55 18.17
CA PHE A 157 -6.65 4.93 17.68
C PHE A 157 -6.06 3.85 16.77
N ASN A 158 -6.48 3.86 15.50
CA ASN A 158 -5.99 2.95 14.46
C ASN A 158 -5.58 3.70 13.19
N HIS A 159 -4.90 3.01 12.27
CA HIS A 159 -4.35 3.57 11.05
C HIS A 159 -5.39 4.38 10.25
N ARG A 160 -6.55 3.77 10.01
CA ARG A 160 -7.60 4.33 9.16
C ARG A 160 -8.18 5.62 9.70
N GLU A 161 -8.46 5.67 11.01
CA GLU A 161 -9.04 6.88 11.61
C GLU A 161 -8.00 8.01 11.68
N VAL A 162 -6.74 7.70 12.00
CA VAL A 162 -5.66 8.68 11.99
C VAL A 162 -5.42 9.27 10.59
N GLU A 163 -5.31 8.42 9.56
CA GLU A 163 -5.16 8.87 8.17
C GLU A 163 -6.29 9.82 7.75
N LYS A 164 -7.54 9.42 8.02
CA LYS A 164 -8.72 10.22 7.71
C LYS A 164 -8.67 11.60 8.37
N GLN A 165 -8.32 11.66 9.66
CA GLN A 165 -8.25 12.95 10.37
C GLN A 165 -7.10 13.83 9.84
N LEU A 166 -5.95 13.23 9.49
CA LEU A 166 -4.82 13.93 8.88
C LEU A 166 -5.18 14.56 7.54
N VAL A 167 -5.84 13.80 6.66
CA VAL A 167 -6.28 14.30 5.34
C VAL A 167 -7.29 15.43 5.49
N ASN A 168 -8.22 15.33 6.43
CA ASN A 168 -9.19 16.39 6.72
C ASN A 168 -8.51 17.67 7.24
N GLU A 169 -7.54 17.52 8.15
CA GLU A 169 -6.82 18.67 8.71
C GLU A 169 -5.94 19.36 7.67
N ALA A 170 -5.28 18.59 6.79
CA ALA A 170 -4.56 19.17 5.66
C ALA A 170 -5.48 20.02 4.76
N GLY A 171 -6.71 19.57 4.52
CA GLY A 171 -7.73 20.35 3.80
C GLY A 171 -8.07 21.67 4.52
N ARG A 172 -8.23 21.62 5.85
CA ARG A 172 -8.49 22.82 6.67
C ARG A 172 -7.32 23.81 6.65
N ILE A 173 -6.09 23.32 6.80
CA ILE A 173 -4.88 24.14 6.76
C ILE A 173 -4.78 24.86 5.41
N GLN A 174 -5.00 24.15 4.31
CA GLN A 174 -4.98 24.75 2.97
C GLN A 174 -6.05 25.83 2.77
N LEU A 175 -7.26 25.62 3.27
CA LEU A 175 -8.33 26.62 3.22
C LEU A 175 -7.95 27.88 4.00
N LYS A 176 -7.51 27.71 5.25
CA LYS A 176 -7.07 28.82 6.12
C LYS A 176 -5.95 29.64 5.48
N GLN A 177 -4.99 28.99 4.82
CA GLN A 177 -3.91 29.68 4.10
C GLN A 177 -4.42 30.49 2.90
N LYS A 178 -5.44 29.98 2.17
CA LYS A 178 -6.05 30.72 1.05
C LYS A 178 -6.78 31.98 1.55
N ASP A 179 -7.54 31.87 2.62
CA ASP A 179 -8.29 33.00 3.19
C ASP A 179 -7.34 34.10 3.67
N LEU A 180 -6.26 33.74 4.37
CA LEU A 180 -5.23 34.71 4.79
C LEU A 180 -4.54 35.39 3.59
N ASN A 181 -4.27 34.66 2.52
CA ASN A 181 -3.67 35.23 1.31
C ASN A 181 -4.63 36.18 0.56
N LEU A 182 -5.94 35.91 0.58
CA LEU A 182 -6.97 36.79 0.01
C LEU A 182 -7.04 38.13 0.76
N ASP A 183 -7.05 38.10 2.10
CA ASP A 183 -7.07 39.30 2.95
C ASP A 183 -5.85 40.22 2.74
N HIS A 184 -4.69 39.65 2.39
CA HIS A 184 -3.48 40.41 2.04
C HIS A 184 -3.54 41.04 0.64
N THR A 185 -4.27 40.43 -0.30
CA THR A 185 -4.44 40.99 -1.65
C THR A 185 -5.48 42.13 -1.74
N GLU A 186 -6.47 42.15 -0.84
CA GLU A 186 -7.47 43.23 -0.80
C GLU A 186 -6.98 44.55 -0.17
N ASN A 187 -5.94 44.52 0.67
CA ASN A 187 -5.63 45.63 1.58
C ASN A 187 -4.44 46.55 1.25
N ALA A 188 -3.95 46.64 0.01
CA ALA A 188 -2.86 47.59 -0.30
C ALA A 188 -3.08 48.53 -1.51
N TYR A 189 -3.80 48.12 -2.55
CA TYR A 189 -3.85 48.89 -3.80
C TYR A 189 -5.23 49.49 -4.14
N THR A 190 -6.32 48.96 -3.59
CA THR A 190 -7.67 49.33 -4.04
C THR A 190 -8.27 50.50 -3.25
N VAL A 191 -8.06 50.57 -1.93
CA VAL A 191 -8.67 51.62 -1.08
C VAL A 191 -7.98 52.98 -1.24
N GLY A 192 -6.67 52.99 -1.54
CA GLY A 192 -5.90 54.23 -1.74
C GLY A 192 -6.22 54.93 -3.06
N SER A 193 -6.36 54.18 -4.15
CA SER A 193 -6.59 54.76 -5.48
C SER A 193 -8.01 55.30 -5.64
N PHE A 194 -9.02 54.66 -5.04
CA PHE A 194 -10.41 55.16 -5.05
C PHE A 194 -10.53 56.52 -4.36
N ARG A 195 -9.92 56.70 -3.19
CA ARG A 195 -9.98 57.98 -2.45
C ARG A 195 -9.27 59.12 -3.19
N GLN A 196 -8.14 58.83 -3.85
CA GLN A 196 -7.42 59.83 -4.64
C GLN A 196 -8.18 60.21 -5.92
N GLN A 197 -8.80 59.24 -6.59
CA GLN A 197 -9.56 59.47 -7.82
C GLN A 197 -10.88 60.23 -7.54
N GLU A 198 -11.51 59.97 -6.39
CA GLU A 198 -12.72 60.67 -5.95
C GLU A 198 -12.42 62.11 -5.50
N LEU A 199 -11.30 62.35 -4.79
CA LEU A 199 -10.82 63.70 -4.47
C LEU A 199 -10.49 64.50 -5.73
N ALA A 200 -9.78 63.91 -6.71
CA ALA A 200 -9.46 64.57 -7.97
C ALA A 200 -10.73 64.93 -8.78
N ARG A 201 -11.72 64.04 -8.80
CA ARG A 201 -13.01 64.28 -9.47
C ARG A 201 -13.82 65.38 -8.79
N ASN A 202 -13.84 65.42 -7.46
CA ASN A 202 -14.56 66.45 -6.70
C ASN A 202 -13.91 67.83 -6.85
N LEU A 203 -12.58 67.90 -6.92
CA LEU A 203 -11.86 69.15 -7.17
C LEU A 203 -12.08 69.67 -8.60
N LEU A 204 -12.09 68.79 -9.61
CA LEU A 204 -12.43 69.16 -10.99
C LEU A 204 -13.83 69.75 -11.11
N ASN A 205 -14.82 69.10 -10.49
CA ASN A 205 -16.20 69.58 -10.50
C ASN A 205 -16.38 70.92 -9.78
N ALA A 206 -15.56 71.21 -8.76
CA ALA A 206 -15.59 72.49 -8.04
C ALA A 206 -14.99 73.64 -8.86
N VAL A 207 -14.02 73.36 -9.73
CA VAL A 207 -13.40 74.36 -10.63
C VAL A 207 -14.32 74.69 -11.81
N GLU A 208 -15.14 73.76 -12.29
CA GLU A 208 -16.10 73.99 -13.38
C GLU A 208 -17.37 74.75 -12.94
N GLN A 209 -17.55 75.01 -11.65
CA GLN A 209 -18.71 75.73 -11.07
C GLN A 209 -18.39 77.16 -10.62
N CYS A 210 -17.19 77.67 -10.89
CA CYS A 210 -16.79 79.07 -10.71
C CYS A 210 -16.63 79.77 -12.07
#